data_AF-A0A6B3FMX4-F1
#
_entry.id   AF-A0A6B3FMX4-F1
#
_cell.length_a   1.000
_cell.length_b   1.000
_cell.length_c   1.000
_cell.angle_alpha   90.00
_cell.angle_beta   90.00
_cell.angle_gamma   90.00
#
_symmetry.space_group_name_H-M   'P 1'
#
loop_
_entity.id
_entity.type
_entity.pdbx_description
1 polymer ?
#
loop_
_entity_poly.entity_id
_entity_poly.type
_entity_poly.pdbx_seq_one_letter_code
_entity_poly.pdbx_strand_id
1 'polypeptide(L)'
;SLSTLAEITGQTVLNSETSGRKPDPGRDVPRVARADALMSLFAGTLGASLMVTSSENIGISRLTGVRSRFVTAAAGGLLVAVGLLSPLSRAVAGLPPAVVGGSALVVYAVIAVMGVQMLARSELAERGHSMIAALALAVGLLPIVAPTLYDGFPGWIRTLLGSGV
;
A
#
# COMPACT_ATOMS: atom_id res chain seq x y z
N SER A 1 6.10 8.81 1.49
CA SER A 1 5.88 9.38 2.84
C SER A 1 6.45 8.43 3.89
N LEU A 2 6.45 8.80 5.18
CA LEU A 2 6.86 7.89 6.27
C LEU A 2 5.94 6.65 6.34
N SER A 3 4.63 6.82 6.09
CA SER A 3 3.67 5.72 6.01
C SER A 3 4.05 4.69 4.93
N THR A 4 4.44 5.15 3.73
CA THR A 4 4.91 4.27 2.65
C THR A 4 6.15 3.47 3.04
N LEU A 5 7.08 4.06 3.80
CA LEU A 5 8.28 3.34 4.26
C LEU A 5 7.94 2.25 5.28
N ALA A 6 6.98 2.51 6.17
CA ALA A 6 6.46 1.50 7.09
C ALA A 6 5.77 0.36 6.33
N GLU A 7 4.97 0.68 5.31
CA GLU A 7 4.29 -0.27 4.44
C GLU A 7 5.29 -1.16 3.67
N ILE A 8 6.27 -0.55 2.98
CA ILE A 8 7.33 -1.25 2.25
C ILE A 8 8.09 -2.21 3.16
N THR A 9 8.35 -1.81 4.41
CA THR A 9 9.04 -2.66 5.38
C THR A 9 8.24 -3.94 5.64
N GLY A 10 6.95 -3.82 5.96
CA GLY A 10 6.08 -4.97 6.19
C GLY A 10 5.95 -5.87 4.96
N GLN A 11 5.75 -5.28 3.79
CA GLN A 11 5.64 -6.02 2.52
C GLN A 11 6.93 -6.75 2.16
N THR A 12 8.09 -6.13 2.37
CA THR A 12 9.40 -6.74 2.06
C THR A 12 9.66 -7.97 2.93
N VAL A 13 9.32 -7.91 4.21
CA VAL A 13 9.42 -9.04 5.13
C VAL A 13 8.48 -10.17 4.70
N LEU A 14 7.20 -9.86 4.46
CA LEU A 14 6.20 -10.84 4.01
C LEU A 14 6.57 -11.48 2.66
N ASN A 15 7.11 -10.71 1.72
CA ASN A 15 7.55 -11.22 0.43
C ASN A 15 8.75 -12.16 0.57
N SER A 16 9.68 -11.85 1.49
CA SER A 16 10.85 -12.69 1.77
C SER A 16 10.44 -14.03 2.36
N GLU A 17 9.53 -14.03 3.35
CA GLU A 17 8.93 -15.23 3.94
C GLU A 17 8.18 -16.05 2.89
N THR A 18 7.36 -15.38 2.08
CA THR A 18 6.59 -16.02 1.00
C THR A 18 7.51 -16.61 -0.06
N SER A 19 8.68 -16.01 -0.30
CA SER A 19 9.69 -16.54 -1.23
C SER A 19 10.51 -17.68 -0.65
N GLY A 20 10.35 -18.02 0.64
CA GLY A 20 11.14 -19.04 1.34
C GLY A 20 12.57 -18.61 1.66
N ARG A 21 12.81 -17.29 1.72
CA ARG A 21 14.10 -16.71 2.10
C ARG A 21 14.03 -16.18 3.52
N LYS A 22 15.14 -16.24 4.25
CA LYS A 22 15.23 -15.59 5.56
C LYS A 22 15.17 -14.07 5.37
N PRO A 23 14.21 -13.36 5.97
CA PRO A 23 14.11 -11.91 5.84
C PRO A 23 15.34 -11.23 6.42
N ASP A 24 15.94 -10.31 5.66
CA ASP A 24 17.04 -9.43 6.12
C ASP A 24 16.59 -7.97 5.91
N PRO A 25 15.85 -7.38 6.88
CA PRO A 25 15.28 -6.05 6.70
C PRO A 25 16.34 -4.97 6.44
N GLY A 26 17.50 -5.06 7.08
CA GLY A 26 18.58 -4.08 6.94
C GLY A 26 19.16 -4.02 5.51
N ARG A 27 19.10 -5.14 4.78
CA ARG A 27 19.58 -5.23 3.40
C ARG A 27 18.48 -5.10 2.36
N ASP A 28 17.35 -5.76 2.59
CA ASP A 28 16.32 -5.94 1.57
C ASP A 28 15.36 -4.75 1.51
N VAL A 29 15.02 -4.13 2.64
CA VAL A 29 14.14 -2.94 2.67
C VAL A 29 14.75 -1.76 1.91
N PRO A 30 16.04 -1.38 2.11
CA PRO A 30 16.64 -0.29 1.33
C PRO A 30 16.71 -0.59 -0.17
N ARG A 31 16.85 -1.86 -0.57
CA ARG A 31 16.88 -2.25 -1.99
C ARG A 31 15.51 -2.10 -2.63
N VAL A 32 14.45 -2.60 -1.98
CA VAL A 32 13.07 -2.45 -2.45
C VAL A 32 12.67 -0.98 -2.47
N ALA A 33 12.94 -0.23 -1.41
CA ALA A 33 12.63 1.20 -1.34
C ALA A 33 13.30 2.01 -2.45
N ARG A 34 14.57 1.70 -2.81
CA ARG A 34 15.25 2.34 -3.95
C ARG A 34 14.62 1.95 -5.28
N ALA A 35 14.23 0.69 -5.46
CA ALA A 35 13.56 0.24 -6.67
C ALA A 35 12.19 0.94 -6.84
N ASP A 36 11.38 1.00 -5.79
CA ASP A 36 10.08 1.69 -5.79
C ASP A 36 10.24 3.19 -6.05
N ALA A 37 11.26 3.82 -5.47
CA ALA A 37 11.57 5.23 -5.72
C ALA A 37 11.99 5.47 -7.18
N LEU A 38 12.88 4.65 -7.74
CA LEU A 38 13.30 4.77 -9.14
C LEU A 38 12.13 4.55 -10.10
N MET A 39 11.31 3.53 -9.84
CA MET A 39 10.11 3.27 -10.63
C MET A 39 9.09 4.40 -10.51
N SER A 40 8.88 4.95 -9.31
CA SER A 40 8.00 6.10 -9.10
C SER A 40 8.49 7.36 -9.83
N LEU A 41 9.80 7.62 -9.83
CA LEU A 41 10.38 8.73 -10.59
C LEU A 41 10.14 8.55 -12.09
N PHE A 42 10.41 7.35 -12.61
CA PHE A 42 10.14 7.02 -14.01
C PHE A 42 8.65 7.14 -14.36
N ALA A 43 7.78 6.56 -13.54
CA ALA A 43 6.33 6.64 -13.69
C ALA A 43 5.84 8.09 -13.65
N GLY A 44 6.40 8.92 -12.77
CA GLY A 44 6.14 10.35 -12.70
C GLY A 44 6.46 11.10 -13.99
N THR A 45 7.52 10.73 -14.71
CA THR A 45 7.81 11.31 -16.05
C THR A 45 6.74 10.97 -17.09
N LEU A 46 6.01 9.87 -16.89
CA LEU A 46 4.89 9.44 -17.72
C LEU A 46 3.53 9.95 -17.20
N GLY A 47 3.52 10.79 -16.16
CA GLY A 47 2.31 11.35 -15.56
C GLY A 47 1.58 10.41 -14.58
N ALA A 48 2.20 9.30 -14.18
CA ALA A 48 1.64 8.38 -13.19
C ALA A 48 1.99 8.81 -11.76
N SER A 49 1.17 8.35 -10.81
CA SER A 49 1.37 8.60 -9.37
C SER A 49 2.50 7.72 -8.80
N LEU A 50 2.83 7.93 -7.52
CA LEU A 50 3.77 7.11 -6.77
C LEU A 50 3.36 5.64 -6.84
N MET A 51 4.31 4.78 -7.22
CA MET A 51 4.12 3.33 -7.32
C MET A 51 4.90 2.64 -6.21
N VAL A 52 4.22 1.71 -5.54
CA VAL A 52 4.81 0.85 -4.50
C VAL A 52 4.46 -0.60 -4.75
N THR A 53 5.27 -1.48 -4.17
CA THR A 53 5.03 -2.92 -4.18
C THR A 53 3.61 -3.24 -3.69
N SER A 54 2.87 -4.08 -4.43
CA SER A 54 1.49 -4.47 -4.04
C SER A 54 1.48 -5.68 -3.11
N SER A 55 0.81 -5.52 -1.97
CA SER A 55 0.58 -6.58 -0.99
C SER A 55 -0.30 -7.73 -1.51
N GLU A 56 -1.20 -7.43 -2.47
CA GLU A 56 -2.13 -8.41 -3.03
C GLU A 56 -1.37 -9.48 -3.84
N ASN A 57 -0.37 -9.05 -4.60
CA ASN A 57 0.48 -9.94 -5.39
C ASN A 57 1.29 -10.90 -4.50
N ILE A 58 1.71 -10.44 -3.33
CA ILE A 58 2.39 -11.27 -2.32
C ILE A 58 1.41 -12.34 -1.79
N GLY A 59 0.16 -11.95 -1.51
CA GLY A 59 -0.91 -12.86 -1.09
C GLY A 59 -1.19 -13.95 -2.12
N ILE A 60 -1.31 -13.59 -3.40
CA ILE A 60 -1.54 -14.56 -4.48
C ILE A 60 -0.35 -15.49 -4.66
N SER A 61 0.89 -14.99 -4.59
CA SER A 61 2.08 -15.85 -4.66
C SER A 61 2.13 -16.86 -3.51
N ARG A 62 1.69 -16.45 -2.31
CA ARG A 62 1.59 -17.34 -1.15
C ARG A 62 0.54 -18.44 -1.34
N LEU A 63 -0.62 -18.11 -1.90
CA LEU A 63 -1.71 -19.07 -2.14
C LEU A 63 -1.41 -20.04 -3.29
N THR A 64 -0.83 -19.52 -4.38
CA THR A 64 -0.52 -20.32 -5.58
C THR A 64 0.76 -21.15 -5.42
N GLY A 65 1.63 -20.80 -4.48
CA GLY A 65 2.94 -21.42 -4.31
C GLY A 65 3.95 -21.06 -5.41
N VAL A 66 3.55 -20.25 -6.40
CA VAL A 66 4.40 -19.85 -7.52
C VAL A 66 5.23 -18.63 -7.12
N ARG A 67 6.52 -18.85 -6.91
CA ARG A 67 7.50 -17.83 -6.45
C ARG A 67 8.48 -17.38 -7.55
N SER A 68 8.18 -17.74 -8.80
CA SER A 68 9.07 -17.46 -9.93
C SER A 68 8.97 -16.00 -10.36
N ARG A 69 10.11 -15.29 -10.36
CA ARG A 69 10.23 -13.90 -10.85
C ARG A 69 9.77 -13.71 -12.29
N PHE A 70 9.80 -14.78 -13.10
CA PHE A 70 9.40 -14.72 -14.50
C PHE A 70 7.89 -14.56 -14.66
N VAL A 71 7.09 -15.04 -13.70
CA VAL A 71 5.63 -14.83 -13.73
C VAL A 71 5.31 -13.35 -13.54
N THR A 72 5.95 -12.71 -12.57
CA THR A 72 5.79 -11.26 -12.34
C THR A 72 6.28 -10.44 -13.54
N ALA A 73 7.41 -10.82 -14.15
CA ALA A 73 7.93 -10.13 -15.33
C ALA A 73 7.01 -10.30 -16.56
N ALA A 74 6.49 -11.50 -16.81
CA ALA A 74 5.55 -11.76 -17.89
C ALA A 74 4.22 -11.00 -17.69
N ALA A 75 3.69 -10.96 -16.46
CA ALA A 75 2.52 -10.17 -16.13
C ALA A 75 2.75 -8.67 -16.36
N GLY A 76 3.92 -8.14 -15.95
CA GLY A 76 4.29 -6.75 -16.23
C GLY A 76 4.38 -6.44 -17.72
N GLY A 77 5.00 -7.32 -18.51
CA GLY A 77 5.06 -7.19 -19.97
C GLY A 77 3.68 -7.24 -20.63
N LEU A 78 2.79 -8.11 -20.15
CA LEU A 78 1.41 -8.17 -20.59
C LEU A 78 0.67 -6.86 -20.28
N LEU A 79 0.83 -6.31 -19.07
CA LEU A 79 0.20 -5.05 -18.69
C LEU A 79 0.70 -3.88 -19.55
N VAL A 80 1.98 -3.84 -19.91
CA VAL A 80 2.51 -2.85 -20.86
C VAL A 80 1.88 -3.02 -22.24
N ALA A 81 1.86 -4.25 -22.77
CA ALA A 81 1.25 -4.52 -24.08
C ALA A 81 -0.22 -4.11 -24.10
N VAL A 82 -0.96 -4.46 -23.05
CA VAL A 82 -2.37 -4.11 -22.86
C VAL A 82 -2.58 -2.60 -22.70
N GLY A 83 -1.69 -1.91 -21.97
CA GLY A 83 -1.74 -0.46 -21.80
C GLY A 83 -1.50 0.33 -23.08
N LEU A 84 -0.76 -0.24 -24.03
CA LEU A 84 -0.55 0.32 -25.37
C LEU A 84 -1.75 0.11 -26.32
N LEU A 85 -2.71 -0.76 -25.96
CA LEU A 85 -3.91 -0.99 -26.75
C LEU A 85 -4.95 0.12 -26.48
N SER A 86 -4.93 1.14 -27.33
CA SER A 86 -5.91 2.25 -27.32
C SER A 86 -7.40 1.85 -27.20
N PRO A 87 -7.91 0.77 -27.83
CA PRO A 87 -9.32 0.39 -27.66
C PRO A 87 -9.65 -0.01 -26.22
N LEU A 88 -8.71 -0.61 -25.49
CA LEU A 88 -8.96 -0.98 -24.09
C LEU A 88 -8.92 0.24 -23.18
N SER A 89 -7.98 1.16 -23.40
CA SER A 89 -7.91 2.43 -22.64
C SER A 89 -9.22 3.22 -22.78
N ARG A 90 -9.83 3.23 -23.97
CA ARG A 90 -11.13 3.86 -24.22
C ARG A 90 -12.29 3.14 -23.53
N ALA A 91 -12.25 1.80 -23.50
CA ALA A 91 -13.27 1.02 -22.78
C ALA A 91 -13.22 1.30 -21.27
N VAL A 92 -12.03 1.39 -20.68
CA VAL A 92 -11.85 1.75 -19.26
C VAL A 92 -12.32 3.18 -18.99
N ALA A 93 -12.02 4.14 -19.88
CA ALA A 93 -12.50 5.52 -19.75
C ALA A 93 -14.04 5.65 -19.89
N GLY A 94 -14.69 4.67 -20.51
CA GLY A 94 -16.15 4.61 -20.62
C GLY A 94 -16.86 3.99 -19.41
N LEU A 95 -16.12 3.56 -18.37
CA LEU A 95 -16.71 2.94 -17.19
C LEU A 95 -17.57 3.95 -16.40
N PRO A 96 -18.81 3.59 -16.01
CA PRO A 96 -19.63 4.45 -15.18
C PRO A 96 -18.93 4.76 -13.84
N PRO A 97 -19.07 5.99 -13.32
CA PRO A 97 -18.48 6.37 -12.03
C PRO A 97 -18.87 5.43 -10.87
N ALA A 98 -20.08 4.86 -10.92
CA ALA A 98 -20.55 3.89 -9.94
C ALA A 98 -19.70 2.61 -9.88
N VAL A 99 -19.21 2.12 -11.03
CA VAL A 99 -18.36 0.92 -11.10
C VAL A 99 -16.97 1.22 -10.57
N VAL A 100 -16.42 2.38 -10.95
CA VAL A 100 -15.11 2.84 -10.47
C VAL A 100 -15.15 3.04 -8.95
N GLY A 101 -16.19 3.70 -8.43
CA GLY A 101 -16.41 3.87 -6.99
C GLY A 101 -16.58 2.54 -6.25
N GLY A 102 -17.31 1.58 -6.82
CA GLY A 102 -17.46 0.24 -6.27
C GLY A 102 -16.12 -0.51 -6.18
N SER A 103 -15.28 -0.41 -7.21
CA SER A 103 -13.95 -1.02 -7.20
C SER A 103 -13.04 -0.38 -6.15
N ALA A 104 -13.05 0.95 -6.02
CA ALA A 104 -12.31 1.67 -5.00
C ALA A 104 -12.73 1.25 -3.59
N LEU A 105 -14.04 1.10 -3.34
CA LEU A 105 -14.57 0.63 -2.05
C LEU A 105 -14.01 -0.76 -1.69
N VAL A 106 -13.96 -1.69 -2.64
CA VAL A 106 -13.40 -3.03 -2.42
C VAL A 106 -11.92 -2.95 -2.07
N VAL A 107 -11.14 -2.14 -2.79
CA VAL A 107 -9.71 -1.94 -2.50
C VAL A 107 -9.51 -1.37 -1.09
N TYR A 108 -10.25 -0.35 -0.70
CA TYR A 108 -10.18 0.20 0.66
C TYR A 108 -10.59 -0.82 1.74
N ALA A 109 -11.60 -1.65 1.47
CA ALA A 109 -12.01 -2.71 2.39
C ALA A 109 -10.91 -3.78 2.55
N VAL A 110 -10.26 -4.18 1.45
CA VAL A 110 -9.12 -5.11 1.49
C VAL A 110 -7.97 -4.51 2.31
N ILE A 111 -7.60 -3.25 2.07
CA ILE A 111 -6.57 -2.54 2.84
C ILE A 111 -6.90 -2.54 4.34
N ALA A 112 -8.15 -2.24 4.70
CA ALA A 112 -8.60 -2.27 6.10
C ALA A 112 -8.43 -3.66 6.73
N VAL A 113 -8.84 -4.72 6.03
CA VAL A 113 -8.67 -6.11 6.48
C VAL A 113 -7.20 -6.48 6.66
N MET A 114 -6.33 -6.04 5.75
CA MET A 114 -4.89 -6.27 5.86
C MET A 114 -4.30 -5.60 7.10
N GLY A 115 -4.71 -4.37 7.41
CA GLY A 115 -4.33 -3.67 8.64
C GLY A 115 -4.72 -4.46 9.89
N VAL A 116 -5.95 -4.99 9.93
CA VAL A 116 -6.43 -5.85 11.04
C VAL A 116 -5.60 -7.13 11.13
N GLN A 117 -5.28 -7.80 10.02
CA GLN A 117 -4.45 -9.01 10.05
C GLN A 117 -3.01 -8.74 10.47
N MET A 118 -2.46 -7.55 10.20
CA MET A 118 -1.14 -7.15 10.69
C MET A 118 -1.18 -6.93 12.21
N LEU A 119 -2.20 -6.24 12.71
CA LEU A 119 -2.42 -6.06 14.15
C LEU A 119 -2.66 -7.39 14.87
N ALA A 120 -3.39 -8.32 14.26
CA ALA A 120 -3.63 -9.64 14.85
C ALA A 120 -2.36 -10.50 14.99
N ARG A 121 -1.30 -10.19 14.25
CA ARG A 121 0.00 -10.86 14.38
C ARG A 121 0.88 -10.27 15.48
N SER A 122 0.57 -9.09 15.99
CA SER A 122 1.30 -8.53 17.14
C SER A 122 0.73 -9.08 18.46
N GLU A 123 1.56 -9.13 19.49
CA GLU A 123 1.18 -9.63 20.82
C GLU A 123 0.32 -8.60 21.57
N LEU A 124 -0.88 -8.30 21.04
CA LEU A 124 -1.82 -7.32 21.60
C LEU A 124 -2.33 -7.70 23.00
N ALA A 125 -2.15 -8.95 23.44
CA ALA A 125 -2.42 -9.36 24.81
C ALA A 125 -1.48 -8.68 25.82
N GLU A 126 -0.30 -8.25 25.37
CA GLU A 126 0.62 -7.50 26.21
C GLU A 126 0.16 -6.05 26.35
N ARG A 127 0.24 -5.54 27.58
CA ARG A 127 -0.28 -4.22 27.94
C ARG A 127 0.41 -3.09 27.17
N GLY A 128 1.70 -3.25 26.86
CA GLY A 128 2.46 -2.28 26.08
C GLY A 128 2.00 -2.21 24.62
N HIS A 129 1.89 -3.35 23.93
CA HIS A 129 1.48 -3.42 22.54
C HIS A 129 0.04 -2.96 22.32
N SER A 130 -0.89 -3.36 23.19
CA SER A 130 -2.29 -2.90 23.12
C SER A 130 -2.44 -1.39 23.31
N MET A 131 -1.68 -0.79 24.24
CA MET A 131 -1.74 0.64 24.49
C MET A 131 -1.16 1.45 23.32
N ILE A 132 -0.05 0.99 22.71
CA ILE A 132 0.52 1.61 21.51
C ILE A 132 -0.47 1.53 20.35
N ALA A 133 -1.06 0.36 20.11
CA ALA A 133 -2.04 0.18 19.05
C ALA A 133 -3.29 1.06 19.25
N ALA A 134 -3.81 1.12 20.48
CA ALA A 134 -4.96 1.96 20.82
C ALA A 134 -4.66 3.45 20.61
N LEU A 135 -3.49 3.93 21.03
CA LEU A 135 -3.09 5.32 20.84
C LEU A 135 -2.89 5.65 19.36
N ALA A 136 -2.24 4.77 18.61
CA ALA A 136 -2.03 4.96 17.17
C ALA A 136 -3.36 5.04 16.41
N LEU A 137 -4.32 4.16 16.74
CA LEU A 137 -5.66 4.19 16.15
C LEU A 137 -6.43 5.46 16.56
N ALA A 138 -6.38 5.85 17.84
CA ALA A 138 -7.06 7.04 18.33
C ALA A 138 -6.55 8.31 17.63
N VAL A 139 -5.23 8.45 17.47
CA VAL A 139 -4.60 9.59 16.78
C VAL A 139 -4.89 9.55 15.27
N GLY A 140 -4.78 8.39 14.63
CA GLY A 140 -5.05 8.26 13.18
C GLY A 140 -6.51 8.52 12.80
N LEU A 141 -7.47 8.17 13.68
CA LEU A 141 -8.90 8.44 13.48
C LEU A 141 -9.31 9.85 13.89
N LEU A 142 -8.46 10.59 14.61
CA LEU A 142 -8.78 11.89 15.17
C LEU A 142 -9.26 12.92 14.12
N PRO A 143 -8.65 13.02 12.92
CA PRO A 143 -9.11 13.96 11.90
C PRO A 143 -10.51 13.62 11.33
N ILE A 144 -10.92 12.35 11.42
CA ILE A 144 -12.22 11.88 10.94
C ILE A 144 -13.30 12.13 12.00
N VAL A 145 -12.99 11.86 13.27
CA VAL A 145 -13.94 11.97 14.38
C VAL A 145 -14.11 13.41 14.86
N ALA A 146 -13.07 14.24 14.77
CA ALA A 146 -13.08 15.63 15.19
C ALA A 146 -12.48 16.56 14.11
N PRO A 147 -13.16 16.74 12.97
CA PRO A 147 -12.60 17.49 11.82
C PRO A 147 -12.35 18.97 12.11
N THR A 148 -13.10 19.56 13.06
CA THR A 148 -12.99 20.98 13.45
C THR A 148 -11.88 21.24 14.48
N LEU A 149 -11.24 20.19 15.00
CA LEU A 149 -10.23 20.31 16.06
C LEU A 149 -9.03 21.17 15.64
N TYR A 150 -8.71 21.18 14.35
CA TYR A 150 -7.54 21.86 13.79
C TYR A 150 -7.85 23.23 13.15
N ASP A 151 -9.09 23.72 13.23
CA ASP A 151 -9.49 24.97 12.56
C ASP A 151 -8.74 26.21 13.08
N GLY A 152 -8.35 26.19 14.36
CA GLY A 152 -7.55 27.24 14.99
C GLY A 152 -6.06 27.22 14.63
N PHE A 153 -5.58 26.19 13.91
CA PHE A 153 -4.16 26.03 13.60
C PHE A 153 -3.76 26.69 12.27
N PRO A 154 -2.48 27.09 12.12
CA PRO A 154 -1.90 27.53 10.85
C PRO A 154 -2.14 26.51 9.72
N GLY A 155 -2.32 26.98 8.49
CA GLY A 155 -2.65 26.13 7.34
C GLY A 155 -1.69 24.96 7.12
N TRP A 156 -0.38 25.15 7.37
CA TRP A 156 0.62 24.07 7.24
C TRP A 156 0.46 22.97 8.29
N ILE A 157 -0.01 23.30 9.50
CA ILE A 157 -0.31 22.30 10.54
C ILE A 157 -1.59 21.55 10.17
N ARG A 158 -2.60 22.22 9.60
CA ARG A 158 -3.82 21.57 9.12
C ARG A 158 -3.55 20.57 7.99
N THR A 159 -2.63 20.87 7.08
CA THR A 159 -2.26 19.91 6.02
C THR A 159 -1.56 18.68 6.59
N LEU A 160 -0.78 18.82 7.67
CA LEU A 160 -0.05 17.70 8.30
C LEU A 160 -0.92 16.90 9.28
N LEU A 161 -1.73 17.56 10.13
CA LEU A 161 -2.59 16.91 11.12
C LEU A 161 -3.95 16.49 10.55
N GLY A 162 -4.33 17.01 9.39
CA GLY A 162 -5.53 16.60 8.67
C GLY A 162 -5.39 15.27 7.94
N SER A 163 -4.17 14.76 7.73
CA SER A 163 -3.95 13.40 7.21
C SER A 163 -3.93 12.41 8.38
N GLY A 164 -4.89 11.48 8.41
CA GLY A 164 -4.99 10.43 9.45
C GLY A 164 -3.92 9.31 9.35
N VAL A 165 -2.85 9.53 8.58
CA VAL A 165 -1.76 8.60 8.24
C VAL A 165 -0.42 9.31 8.19
#